data_AF-A0A354Q5X7-F1
#
_entry.id   AF-A0A354Q5X7-F1
#
_cell.length_a   1.000
_cell.length_b   1.000
_cell.length_c   1.000
_cell.angle_alpha   90.00
_cell.angle_beta   90.00
_cell.angle_gamma   90.00
#
_symmetry.space_group_name_H-M   'P 1'
#
loop_
_entity.id
_entity.type
_entity.pdbx_description
1 polymer ?
#
loop_
_entity_poly.entity_id
_entity_poly.type
_entity_poly.pdbx_seq_one_letter_code
_entity_poly.pdbx_strand_id
1 'polypeptide(L)' 'GDAVILATGGPGLVYGRSTNSMVCTGTAVTSAYLQGAKYGNGEFIQIHPSAIPGRDKLRLMSES' A
#
# COMPACT_ATOMS: atom_id res chain seq x y z
N GLY A 1 6.00 -12.80 27.46
CA GLY A 1 6.98 -12.36 26.47
C GLY A 1 6.39 -11.19 25.72
N ASP A 2 7.23 -10.32 25.20
CA ASP A 2 6.79 -9.12 24.48
C ASP A 2 6.38 -9.46 23.05
N ALA A 3 5.51 -8.62 22.46
CA ALA A 3 5.01 -8.79 21.10
C ALA A 3 5.08 -7.46 20.34
N VAL A 4 5.21 -7.55 19.01
CA VAL A 4 5.25 -6.40 18.08
C VAL A 4 4.19 -6.59 17.00
N ILE A 5 3.51 -5.51 16.62
CA ILE A 5 2.50 -5.48 15.56
C ILE A 5 2.99 -4.55 14.44
N LEU A 6 2.96 -5.02 13.20
CA LEU A 6 3.24 -4.21 12.01
C LEU A 6 1.92 -3.73 11.38
N ALA A 7 1.64 -2.43 11.48
CA ALA A 7 0.45 -1.77 10.91
C ALA A 7 0.86 -0.65 9.92
N THR A 8 1.67 -1.00 8.94
CA THR A 8 2.48 -0.05 8.14
C THR A 8 1.86 0.32 6.78
N GLY A 9 0.69 -0.21 6.45
CA GLY A 9 0.04 -0.02 5.16
C GLY A 9 0.60 -0.92 4.05
N GLY A 10 0.23 -0.62 2.79
CA GLY A 10 0.56 -1.44 1.61
C GLY A 10 1.67 -0.86 0.71
N PRO A 11 2.05 -1.57 -0.37
CA PRO A 11 3.11 -1.18 -1.31
C PRO A 11 2.60 -0.28 -2.44
N GLY A 12 1.77 0.73 -2.14
CA GLY A 12 1.14 1.59 -3.14
C GLY A 12 2.13 2.35 -4.04
N LEU A 13 3.33 2.65 -3.54
CA LEU A 13 4.38 3.38 -4.26
C LEU A 13 5.05 2.58 -5.39
N VAL A 14 4.82 1.26 -5.48
CA VAL A 14 5.29 0.45 -6.61
C VAL A 14 4.58 0.85 -7.92
N TYR A 15 3.41 1.49 -7.82
CA TYR A 15 2.60 1.89 -8.97
C TYR A 15 2.81 3.37 -9.30
N GLY A 16 3.04 3.67 -10.59
CA GLY A 16 3.24 5.06 -11.05
C GLY A 16 2.03 5.98 -10.87
N ARG A 17 0.83 5.43 -10.67
CA ARG A 17 -0.38 6.15 -10.25
C ARG A 17 -1.08 5.37 -9.14
N SER A 18 -1.35 6.03 -8.03
CA SER A 18 -2.01 5.41 -6.87
C SER A 18 -2.79 6.46 -6.08
N THR A 19 -3.87 6.02 -5.44
CA THR A 19 -4.64 6.81 -4.46
C THR A 19 -4.02 6.70 -3.05
N ASN A 20 -3.07 5.77 -2.86
CA ASN A 20 -2.36 5.62 -1.61
C ASN A 20 -1.44 6.83 -1.32
N SER A 21 -1.16 7.05 -0.03
CA SER A 21 -0.18 8.04 0.40
C SER A 21 1.23 7.68 -0.08
N MET A 22 2.09 8.68 -0.30
CA MET A 22 3.50 8.49 -0.66
C MET A 22 4.30 7.69 0.40
N VAL A 23 3.78 7.56 1.62
CA VAL A 23 4.37 6.75 2.69
C VAL A 23 4.04 5.25 2.58
N CYS A 24 3.08 4.87 1.73
CA CYS A 24 2.71 3.48 1.46
C CYS A 24 3.77 2.81 0.56
N THR A 25 4.96 2.58 1.13
CA THR A 25 6.16 2.10 0.45
C THR A 25 6.29 0.58 0.43
N GLY A 26 5.58 -0.14 1.33
CA GLY A 26 5.69 -1.59 1.47
C GLY A 26 6.97 -2.08 2.17
N THR A 27 7.80 -1.19 2.70
CA THR A 27 9.12 -1.54 3.28
C THR A 27 9.02 -2.56 4.40
N ALA A 28 8.13 -2.37 5.38
CA ALA A 28 8.05 -3.27 6.53
C ALA A 28 7.52 -4.66 6.15
N VAL A 29 6.58 -4.74 5.22
CA VAL A 29 6.07 -6.01 4.66
C VAL A 29 7.21 -6.77 3.97
N THR A 30 8.01 -6.06 3.16
CA THR A 30 9.19 -6.64 2.48
C THR A 30 10.23 -7.12 3.49
N SER A 31 10.55 -6.31 4.51
CA SER A 31 11.48 -6.70 5.56
C SER A 31 11.03 -7.95 6.33
N ALA A 32 9.74 -8.05 6.66
CA ALA A 32 9.20 -9.24 7.32
C ALA A 32 9.27 -10.48 6.41
N TYR A 33 8.95 -10.32 5.13
CA TYR A 33 9.09 -11.41 4.15
C TYR A 33 10.54 -11.90 4.03
N LEU A 34 11.50 -10.98 3.93
CA LEU A 34 12.93 -11.31 3.89
C LEU A 34 13.43 -11.98 5.17
N GLN A 35 12.76 -11.77 6.30
CA GLN A 35 13.01 -12.44 7.58
C GLN A 35 12.28 -13.78 7.74
N GLY A 36 11.62 -14.27 6.68
CA GLY A 36 11.00 -15.59 6.65
C GLY A 36 9.49 -15.59 6.90
N ALA A 37 8.85 -14.41 7.04
CA ALA A 37 7.39 -14.37 7.05
C ALA A 37 6.84 -14.77 5.68
N LYS A 38 5.78 -15.58 5.65
CA LYS A 38 5.11 -15.91 4.38
C LYS A 38 4.30 -14.70 3.91
N TYR A 39 4.59 -14.25 2.69
CA TYR A 39 3.79 -13.26 1.99
C TYR A 39 2.83 -13.96 1.02
N GLY A 40 1.62 -13.45 0.89
CA GLY A 40 0.60 -14.05 0.03
C GLY A 40 -0.27 -12.99 -0.62
N ASN A 41 -0.92 -13.37 -1.73
CA ASN A 41 -1.90 -12.55 -2.43
C ASN A 41 -1.37 -11.19 -2.91
N GLY A 42 -0.06 -11.09 -3.18
CA GLY A 42 0.60 -9.87 -3.65
C GLY A 42 0.15 -9.43 -5.05
N GLU A 43 -0.43 -10.35 -5.82
CA GLU A 43 -1.00 -10.14 -7.15
C GLU A 43 -2.40 -9.50 -7.12
N PHE A 44 -3.11 -9.52 -5.98
CA PHE A 44 -4.46 -8.99 -5.86
C PHE A 44 -4.45 -7.49 -5.58
N ILE A 45 -4.28 -6.71 -6.64
CA ILE A 45 -4.19 -5.25 -6.58
C ILE A 45 -5.54 -4.64 -6.92
N GLN A 46 -6.09 -3.87 -5.98
CA GLN A 46 -7.33 -3.13 -6.21
C GLN A 46 -7.06 -1.85 -7.00
N ILE A 47 -7.75 -1.71 -8.13
CA ILE A 47 -7.81 -0.45 -8.87
C ILE A 47 -9.13 0.24 -8.56
N HIS A 48 -9.05 1.44 -7.98
CA HIS A 48 -10.26 2.19 -7.68
C HIS A 48 -10.85 2.80 -8.97
N PRO A 49 -12.14 2.59 -9.28
CA PRO A 49 -12.74 2.99 -10.55
C PRO A 49 -12.91 4.51 -10.73
N SER A 50 -12.97 5.27 -9.62
CA SER A 50 -13.21 6.72 -9.64
C SER A 50 -12.09 7.54 -9.00
N ALA A 51 -10.83 7.14 -9.24
CA ALA A 51 -9.68 7.97 -8.89
C ALA A 51 -9.70 9.27 -9.72
N ILE A 52 -9.54 10.43 -9.05
CA ILE A 52 -9.49 11.73 -9.73
C ILE A 52 -8.17 11.87 -10.49
N PRO A 53 -8.16 12.16 -11.81
CA PRO A 53 -6.92 12.43 -12.53
C PRO A 53 -6.20 13.68 -11.98
N GLY A 54 -4.93 13.55 -11.60
CA GLY A 54 -4.12 14.65 -11.09
C GLY A 54 -2.66 14.23 -10.86
N ARG A 55 -1.78 15.21 -10.59
CA ARG A 55 -0.39 14.93 -10.16
C ARG A 55 -0.26 14.74 -8.64
N ASP A 56 -1.14 15.36 -7.88
CA ASP A 56 -1.18 15.25 -6.41
C ASP A 56 -2.12 14.14 -5.94
N LYS A 57 -1.99 13.76 -4.66
CA LYS A 57 -2.83 12.79 -3.91
C LYS A 57 -4.17 12.54 -4.61
N LEU A 58 -4.30 11.41 -5.30
CA LEU A 58 -5.51 11.05 -6.01
C LEU A 58 -6.57 10.70 -4.96
N ARG A 59 -7.41 11.66 -4.61
CA ARG A 59 -8.59 11.44 -3.75
C ARG A 59 -9.63 10.65 -4.55
N LEU A 60 -10.45 9.89 -3.85
CA LEU A 60 -11.58 9.22 -4.47
C LEU A 60 -12.68 10.26 -4.69
N MET A 61 -13.36 10.23 -5.85
CA MET A 61 -14.47 11.15 -6.17
C MET A 61 -15.57 11.17 -5.10
N SER A 62 -15.72 10.09 -4.33
CA SER A 62 -16.73 9.93 -3.28
C SER A 62 -16.19 10.10 -1.85
N GLU A 63 -14.89 10.31 -1.67
CA GLU A 63 -14.26 10.53 -0.35
C GLU A 63 -13.71 11.97 -0.21
N SER A 64 -14.26 12.88 -1.01
CA SER A 64 -13.92 14.31 -0.99
C SER A 64 -14.88 15.10 -0.09
#